data_AF-A0A6V7RLL3-F1
#
_entry.id   AF-A0A6V7RLL3-F1
#
_cell.length_a   1.000
_cell.length_b   1.000
_cell.length_c   1.000
_cell.angle_alpha   90.00
_cell.angle_beta   90.00
_cell.angle_gamma   90.00
#
_symmetry.space_group_name_H-M   'P 1'
#
loop_
_entity.id
_entity.type
_entity.pdbx_description
1 polymer ?
#
loop_
_entity_poly.entity_id
_entity_poly.type
_entity_poly.pdbx_seq_one_letter_code
_entity_poly.pdbx_strand_id
1 'polypeptide(L)'
;MGILIAAFIFYFVIKHAVRHAIIEAKVKENELSLQVRINDLIDRITLTGYDIIGSGATKEYKEDARAINEDCIRISMSNDSEEEKYTQLKIKENEMILLQSEG
;
A
#
# COMPACT_ATOMS: atom_id res chain seq x y z
N MET A 1 38.34 -0.23 -38.07
CA MET A 1 37.45 -1.32 -37.61
C MET A 1 37.38 -1.43 -36.10
N GLY A 2 38.49 -1.59 -35.37
CA GLY A 2 38.47 -1.76 -33.89
C GLY A 2 37.80 -0.63 -33.09
N ILE A 3 38.06 0.64 -33.45
CA ILE A 3 37.45 1.81 -32.79
C ILE A 3 35.93 1.88 -33.02
N LEU A 4 35.47 1.51 -34.23
CA LEU A 4 34.06 1.47 -34.60
C LEU A 4 33.30 0.38 -33.83
N ILE A 5 33.92 -0.80 -33.69
CA ILE A 5 33.36 -1.91 -32.91
C ILE A 5 33.32 -1.54 -31.42
N ALA A 6 34.38 -0.92 -30.89
CA ALA A 6 34.41 -0.46 -29.50
C ALA A 6 33.32 0.59 -29.21
N ALA A 7 33.16 1.58 -30.10
CA ALA A 7 32.09 2.58 -29.98
C ALA A 7 30.69 1.94 -30.03
N PHE A 8 30.51 0.94 -30.89
CA PHE A 8 29.26 0.18 -30.98
C PHE A 8 28.96 -0.57 -29.68
N ILE A 9 29.93 -1.29 -29.13
CA ILE A 9 29.77 -2.00 -27.84
C ILE A 9 29.46 -1.00 -26.72
N PHE A 10 30.17 0.13 -26.65
CA PHE A 10 29.97 1.15 -25.63
C PHE A 10 28.57 1.75 -25.68
N TYR A 11 28.03 1.99 -26.89
CA TYR A 11 26.66 2.45 -27.07
C TYR A 11 25.63 1.48 -26.48
N PHE A 12 25.78 0.17 -26.70
CA PHE A 12 24.85 -0.82 -26.14
C PHE A 12 24.95 -0.92 -24.61
N VAL A 13 26.17 -0.84 -24.06
CA VAL A 13 26.37 -0.84 -22.60
C VAL A 13 25.69 0.36 -21.95
N ILE A 14 25.93 1.58 -22.47
CA ILE A 14 25.27 2.79 -21.97
C ILE A 14 23.75 2.67 -22.12
N LYS A 15 23.26 2.24 -23.29
CA LYS A 15 21.83 2.10 -23.55
C LYS A 15 21.16 1.13 -22.57
N HIS A 16 21.81 0.00 -22.26
CA HIS A 16 21.29 -0.95 -21.28
C HIS A 16 21.31 -0.39 -19.86
N ALA A 17 22.41 0.24 -19.45
CA ALA A 17 22.53 0.84 -18.12
C ALA A 17 21.46 1.93 -17.89
N VAL A 18 21.27 2.82 -18.87
CA VAL A 18 20.24 3.86 -18.83
C VAL A 18 18.84 3.24 -18.75
N ARG A 19 18.56 2.20 -19.56
CA ARG A 19 17.26 1.51 -19.52
C ARG A 19 17.00 0.85 -18.16
N HIS A 20 18.00 0.21 -17.56
CA HIS A 20 17.89 -0.38 -16.22
C HIS A 20 17.61 0.68 -15.15
N ALA A 21 18.35 1.79 -15.17
CA ALA A 21 18.15 2.89 -14.23
C ALA A 21 16.73 3.50 -14.32
N ILE A 22 16.20 3.66 -15.54
CA ILE A 22 14.83 4.16 -15.75
C ILE A 22 13.79 3.16 -15.22
N ILE A 23 13.98 1.86 -15.46
CA ILE A 23 13.07 0.83 -14.96
C ILE A 23 13.09 0.79 -13.43
N GLU A 24 14.27 0.82 -12.81
CA GLU A 24 14.41 0.83 -11.35
C GLU A 24 13.77 2.08 -10.72
N ALA A 25 13.95 3.25 -11.33
CA ALA A 25 13.30 4.47 -10.89
C ALA A 25 11.76 4.37 -10.96
N LYS A 26 11.23 3.82 -12.06
CA LYS A 26 9.77 3.61 -12.21
C LYS A 26 9.20 2.58 -11.25
N VAL A 27 9.95 1.51 -10.97
CA VAL A 27 9.53 0.49 -9.99
C VAL A 27 9.48 1.11 -8.60
N LYS A 28 10.52 1.85 -8.19
CA LYS A 28 10.54 2.58 -6.92
C LYS A 28 9.42 3.61 -6.81
N GLU A 29 9.11 4.32 -7.89
CA GLU A 29 7.96 5.25 -7.93
C GLU A 29 6.63 4.52 -7.72
N ASN A 30 6.44 3.36 -8.37
CA ASN A 30 5.24 2.55 -8.18
C ASN A 30 5.11 2.00 -6.75
N GLU A 31 6.20 1.46 -6.19
CA GLU A 31 6.28 1.00 -4.79
C GLU A 31 5.95 2.15 -3.84
N LEU A 32 6.57 3.32 -4.03
CA LEU A 32 6.27 4.51 -3.23
C LEU A 32 4.79 4.91 -3.34
N SER A 33 4.20 4.82 -4.55
CA SER A 33 2.78 5.10 -4.76
C SER A 33 1.88 4.11 -4.04
N LEU A 34 2.28 2.84 -3.95
CA LEU A 34 1.51 1.79 -3.28
C LEU A 34 1.57 1.96 -1.76
N GLN A 35 2.75 2.26 -1.20
CA GLN A 35 2.90 2.61 0.20
C GLN A 35 2.04 3.80 0.60
N VAL A 36 1.99 4.86 -0.22
CA VAL A 36 1.11 6.01 0.03
C VAL A 36 -0.36 5.57 0.04
N ARG A 37 -0.79 4.76 -0.92
CA ARG A 37 -2.17 4.24 -0.97
C ARG A 37 -2.52 3.37 0.24
N ILE A 38 -1.58 2.58 0.74
CA ILE A 38 -1.74 1.77 1.95
C ILE A 38 -1.93 2.67 3.18
N ASN A 39 -1.11 3.72 3.32
CA ASN A 39 -1.23 4.65 4.44
C ASN A 39 -2.57 5.41 4.39
N ASP A 40 -2.95 5.92 3.22
CA ASP A 40 -4.25 6.58 3.03
C ASP A 40 -5.41 5.65 3.40
N LEU A 41 -5.29 4.36 3.09
CA LEU A 41 -6.29 3.36 3.39
C LEU A 41 -6.38 3.08 4.89
N ILE A 42 -5.25 2.94 5.58
CA ILE A 42 -5.20 2.79 7.05
C ILE A 42 -5.80 4.02 7.73
N ASP A 43 -5.45 5.22 7.28
CA ASP A 43 -5.97 6.46 7.85
C ASP A 43 -7.50 6.54 7.70
N ARG A 44 -8.04 6.21 6.52
CA ARG A 44 -9.49 6.16 6.32
C ARG A 44 -10.18 5.17 7.25
N ILE A 45 -9.67 3.93 7.34
CA ILE A 45 -10.27 2.90 8.22
C ILE A 45 -10.24 3.37 9.67
N THR A 46 -9.09 3.92 10.11
CA THR A 46 -8.89 4.38 11.48
C THR A 46 -9.85 5.52 11.84
N LEU A 47 -10.00 6.49 10.95
CA LEU A 47 -10.93 7.60 11.14
C LEU A 47 -12.39 7.11 11.25
N THR A 48 -12.82 6.25 10.33
CA THR A 48 -14.17 5.65 10.38
C THR A 48 -14.38 4.86 11.67
N GLY A 49 -13.38 4.08 12.10
CA GLY A 49 -13.46 3.33 13.35
C GLY A 49 -13.58 4.25 14.57
N TYR A 50 -12.85 5.37 14.60
CA TYR A 50 -12.97 6.35 15.68
C TYR A 50 -14.31 7.07 15.69
N ASP A 51 -14.90 7.35 14.53
CA ASP A 51 -16.25 7.90 14.45
C ASP A 51 -17.28 6.94 15.08
N ILE A 52 -17.18 5.63 14.81
CA ILE A 52 -18.05 4.62 15.44
C ILE A 52 -17.80 4.54 16.95
N ILE A 53 -16.54 4.55 17.38
CA ILE A 53 -16.17 4.49 18.81
C ILE A 53 -16.69 5.72 19.57
N GLY A 54 -16.64 6.89 18.94
CA GLY A 54 -17.12 8.16 19.49
C GLY A 54 -18.64 8.34 19.44
N SER A 55 -19.36 7.53 18.66
CA SER A 55 -20.80 7.66 18.45
C SER A 55 -21.65 7.12 19.62
N GLY A 56 -22.97 7.19 19.49
CA GLY A 56 -23.93 6.56 20.39
C GLY A 56 -24.09 5.04 20.21
N ALA A 57 -23.27 4.40 19.37
CA ALA A 57 -23.33 2.97 19.07
C ALA A 57 -23.19 2.09 20.33
N THR A 58 -23.67 0.85 20.25
CA THR A 58 -23.57 -0.12 21.34
C THR A 58 -22.11 -0.47 21.62
N LYS A 59 -21.86 -1.01 22.82
CA LYS A 59 -20.51 -1.43 23.21
C LYS A 59 -19.91 -2.46 22.23
N GLU A 60 -20.74 -3.36 21.71
CA GLU A 60 -20.36 -4.41 20.74
C GLU A 60 -19.82 -3.79 19.45
N TYR A 61 -20.55 -2.88 18.82
CA TYR A 61 -20.11 -2.18 17.61
C TYR A 61 -18.79 -1.41 17.82
N LYS A 62 -18.59 -0.84 19.01
CA LYS A 62 -17.34 -0.15 19.34
C LYS A 62 -16.17 -1.12 19.55
N GLU A 63 -16.43 -2.32 20.04
CA GLU A 63 -15.42 -3.37 20.17
C GLU A 63 -15.05 -3.95 18.80
N ASP A 64 -16.04 -4.16 17.92
CA ASP A 64 -15.81 -4.60 16.54
C ASP A 64 -14.99 -3.58 15.74
N ALA A 65 -15.31 -2.28 15.85
CA ALA A 65 -14.53 -1.23 15.20
C ALA A 65 -13.08 -1.19 15.72
N ARG A 66 -12.84 -1.45 17.02
CA ARG A 66 -11.48 -1.57 17.57
C ARG A 66 -10.76 -2.79 17.02
N ALA A 67 -11.42 -3.93 16.93
CA ALA A 67 -10.84 -5.16 16.40
C ALA A 67 -10.40 -4.98 14.94
N ILE A 68 -11.21 -4.31 14.11
CA ILE A 68 -10.84 -4.01 12.73
C ILE A 68 -9.62 -3.07 12.67
N ASN A 69 -9.54 -2.05 13.53
CA ASN A 69 -8.37 -1.17 13.59
C ASN A 69 -7.10 -1.92 14.05
N GLU A 70 -7.20 -2.78 15.06
CA GLU A 70 -6.09 -3.61 15.52
C GLU A 70 -5.61 -4.57 14.43
N ASP A 71 -6.53 -5.16 13.66
CA ASP A 71 -6.21 -5.97 12.49
C ASP A 71 -5.44 -5.18 11.42
N CYS A 72 -5.83 -3.93 11.16
CA CYS A 72 -5.13 -3.07 10.21
C CYS A 72 -3.69 -2.79 10.65
N ILE A 73 -3.47 -2.55 11.94
CA ILE A 73 -2.12 -2.39 12.51
C ILE A 73 -1.31 -3.68 12.33
N ARG A 74 -1.92 -4.84 12.60
CA ARG A 74 -1.28 -6.15 12.41
C ARG A 74 -0.89 -6.39 10.95
N ILE A 75 -1.75 -6.04 9.99
CA ILE A 75 -1.46 -6.14 8.54
C ILE A 75 -0.32 -5.19 8.16
N SER A 76 -0.35 -3.95 8.65
CA SER A 76 0.72 -2.97 8.37
C SER A 76 2.09 -3.48 8.82
N MET A 77 2.14 -4.11 10.00
CA MET A 77 3.34 -4.68 10.60
C MET A 77 3.72 -6.09 10.08
N SER A 78 2.92 -6.71 9.20
CA SER A 78 3.21 -8.05 8.69
C SER A 78 4.42 -8.05 7.75
N ASN A 79 4.95 -9.25 7.46
CA ASN A 79 6.01 -9.44 6.47
C ASN A 79 5.46 -9.66 5.04
N ASP A 80 4.15 -9.43 4.83
CA ASP A 80 3.51 -9.62 3.53
C ASP A 80 3.99 -8.57 2.53
N SER A 81 3.82 -8.87 1.24
CA SER A 81 4.08 -7.88 0.20
C SER A 81 3.12 -6.69 0.30
N GLU A 82 3.53 -5.53 -0.21
CA GLU A 82 2.66 -4.33 -0.20
C GLU A 82 1.34 -4.57 -0.94
N GLU A 83 1.34 -5.34 -2.02
CA GLU A 83 0.11 -5.68 -2.76
C GLU A 83 -0.84 -6.54 -1.93
N GLU A 84 -0.31 -7.51 -1.18
CA GLU A 84 -1.10 -8.33 -0.27
C GLU A 84 -1.64 -7.50 0.89
N LYS A 85 -0.81 -6.63 1.49
CA LYS A 85 -1.24 -5.70 2.55
C LYS A 85 -2.37 -4.80 2.05
N TYR A 86 -2.21 -4.20 0.88
CA TYR A 86 -3.23 -3.36 0.27
C TYR A 86 -4.54 -4.12 0.05
N THR A 87 -4.47 -5.35 -0.45
CA THR A 87 -5.65 -6.20 -0.67
C THR A 87 -6.36 -6.55 0.63
N GLN A 88 -5.61 -6.95 1.66
CA GLN A 88 -6.15 -7.25 2.99
C GLN A 88 -6.79 -6.01 3.64
N LEU A 89 -6.14 -4.86 3.56
CA LEU A 89 -6.68 -3.60 4.07
C LEU A 89 -7.95 -3.17 3.32
N LYS A 90 -8.07 -3.44 2.02
CA LYS A 90 -9.30 -3.17 1.28
C LYS A 90 -10.49 -4.01 1.77
N ILE A 91 -10.23 -5.23 2.23
CA ILE A 91 -11.26 -6.06 2.88
C ILE A 91 -11.66 -5.42 4.21
N LYS A 92 -10.69 -4.98 5.02
CA LYS A 92 -10.95 -4.29 6.31
C LYS A 92 -11.69 -2.96 6.15
N GLU A 93 -11.43 -2.22 5.08
CA GLU A 93 -12.20 -1.02 4.73
C GLU A 93 -13.67 -1.37 4.48
N ASN A 94 -13.95 -2.44 3.75
CA ASN A 94 -15.33 -2.87 3.51
C ASN A 94 -16.02 -3.36 4.80
N GLU A 95 -15.31 -4.10 5.65
CA GLU A 95 -15.82 -4.52 6.96
C GLU A 95 -16.17 -3.30 7.83
N MET A 96 -15.30 -2.29 7.87
CA MET A 96 -15.53 -1.07 8.63
C MET A 96 -16.71 -0.25 8.08
N ILE A 97 -16.83 -0.13 6.76
CA ILE A 97 -17.96 0.56 6.12
C ILE A 97 -19.28 -0.16 6.41
N LEU A 98 -19.27 -1.50 6.37
CA LEU A 98 -20.46 -2.29 6.70
C LEU A 98 -20.87 -2.04 8.16
N LEU A 99 -19.92 -2.12 9.08
CA LEU A 99 -20.15 -1.87 10.50
C LEU A 99 -20.69 -0.44 10.75
N GLN A 100 -20.17 0.56 10.03
CA GLN A 100 -20.68 1.93 10.09
C GLN A 100 -22.12 2.05 9.57
N SER A 101 -22.50 1.24 8.58
CA SER A 101 -23.84 1.28 7.99
C SER A 101 -24.91 0.56 8.82
N GLU A 102 -24.49 -0.38 9.67
CA GLU A 102 -25.37 -1.21 10.51
C GLU A 102 -25.59 -0.65 11.92
N GLY A 103 -24.68 0.22 12.39
CA GLY A 103 -24.69 0.84 13.73
C GLY A 103 -25.40 2.19 13.81
#